data_AF-A0A8D1CE90-F1
#
_entry.id   AF-A0A8D1CE90-F1
#
_cell.length_a   1.000
_cell.length_b   1.000
_cell.length_c   1.000
_cell.angle_alpha   90.00
_cell.angle_beta   90.00
_cell.angle_gamma   90.00
#
_symmetry.space_group_name_H-M   'P 1'
#
loop_
_entity.id
_entity.type
_entity.pdbx_description
1 polymer ?
#
loop_
_entity_poly.entity_id
_entity_poly.type
_entity_poly.pdbx_seq_one_letter_code
_entity_poly.pdbx_strand_id
1 'polypeptide(L)'
;LPSKMKVALHLSIPDPLQICRSSGSPYRSNINTQTQDQSTRLRDAEGYQLSVITKSTYCATMVQHCEALNRSVQVVNLDPAAEHFSYSVMADIRELIEVDDVMEDNTLQFGPNGGLVFCMEYFANNFDWLENCLGHVEDDYILFDCPGQIELYTHLPVMKQLVQQLEQWEFRVCGVFLVDSQFMVESFKFISGILAALSAMISLEIPQVNIMTKMDLLSKKAKKEIEKFLDPDMYSLLDDSTSELRSKKFKKLTNAICGLIDDYSMVRFLPYDQSDEESMNIVLQHIDFAIQYGEDLEFKEPK
;
A
#
# COMPACT_ATOMS: atom_id res chain seq x y z
N LEU A 1 -11.18 -20.77 28.90
CA LEU A 1 -10.35 -19.68 29.47
C LEU A 1 -9.70 -18.94 28.30
N PRO A 2 -9.81 -17.61 28.22
CA PRO A 2 -9.27 -16.83 27.09
C PRO A 2 -7.92 -16.15 27.39
N SER A 3 -7.03 -16.13 26.40
CA SER A 3 -5.87 -15.23 26.26
C SER A 3 -5.44 -15.25 24.78
N LYS A 4 -5.64 -14.17 23.99
CA LYS A 4 -4.69 -13.07 23.73
C LYS A 4 -3.41 -13.55 23.00
N MET A 5 -2.88 -12.88 21.95
CA MET A 5 -2.91 -11.44 21.66
C MET A 5 -2.59 -11.06 20.19
N LYS A 6 -2.86 -9.77 19.86
CA LYS A 6 -2.69 -9.00 18.61
C LYS A 6 -1.39 -9.20 17.77
N VAL A 7 -1.52 -9.04 16.44
CA VAL A 7 -0.53 -8.57 15.42
C VAL A 7 -1.38 -7.83 14.35
N ALA A 8 -1.23 -6.56 13.98
CA ALA A 8 -0.10 -5.67 13.64
C ALA A 8 0.42 -5.87 12.20
N LEU A 9 0.43 -4.80 11.39
CA LEU A 9 0.81 -4.90 9.96
C LEU A 9 2.28 -5.33 9.83
N HIS A 10 2.48 -6.47 9.19
CA HIS A 10 3.72 -7.24 9.12
C HIS A 10 3.69 -8.07 7.84
N LEU A 11 4.65 -7.84 6.95
CA LEU A 11 4.87 -8.70 5.79
C LEU A 11 5.68 -9.93 6.21
N SER A 12 5.07 -11.11 6.08
CA SER A 12 5.66 -12.41 6.36
C SER A 12 5.57 -13.25 5.09
N ILE A 13 6.70 -13.77 4.58
CA ILE A 13 6.66 -14.74 3.46
C ILE A 13 6.48 -16.16 4.00
N PRO A 14 5.54 -16.96 3.44
CA PRO A 14 5.39 -18.37 3.78
C PRO A 14 6.58 -19.24 3.36
N ASP A 15 6.81 -20.33 4.10
CA ASP A 15 7.76 -21.38 3.73
C ASP A 15 7.30 -22.10 2.43
N PRO A 16 8.13 -22.24 1.36
CA PRO A 16 7.71 -22.72 0.04
C PRO A 16 7.11 -24.14 -0.08
N LEU A 17 6.84 -24.83 1.04
CA LEU A 17 6.36 -26.21 1.07
C LEU A 17 4.82 -26.36 1.10
N GLN A 18 4.05 -25.29 1.33
CA GLN A 18 2.57 -25.39 1.38
C GLN A 18 1.86 -25.28 0.01
N ILE A 19 2.53 -24.81 -1.05
CA ILE A 19 1.90 -24.53 -2.36
C ILE A 19 1.35 -25.80 -3.06
N CYS A 20 1.82 -26.99 -2.67
CA CYS A 20 1.46 -28.25 -3.31
C CYS A 20 0.25 -29.00 -2.70
N ARG A 21 -0.96 -28.40 -2.68
CA ARG A 21 -2.29 -29.10 -2.58
C ARG A 21 -3.52 -28.16 -2.67
N SER A 22 -4.09 -27.99 -3.87
CA SER A 22 -5.56 -27.90 -4.11
C SER A 22 -5.90 -27.47 -5.56
N SER A 23 -5.85 -28.40 -6.53
CA SER A 23 -6.30 -28.13 -7.91
C SER A 23 -7.73 -28.62 -8.12
N GLY A 24 -8.70 -27.69 -8.26
CA GLY A 24 -10.11 -28.00 -8.48
C GLY A 24 -10.83 -26.94 -9.32
N SER A 25 -11.17 -27.29 -10.56
CA SER A 25 -11.98 -26.53 -11.54
C SER A 25 -13.19 -27.43 -11.93
N PRO A 26 -14.31 -26.97 -12.56
CA PRO A 26 -14.37 -25.87 -13.55
C PRO A 26 -15.67 -24.99 -13.62
N TYR A 27 -15.60 -23.92 -14.46
CA TYR A 27 -16.62 -23.32 -15.38
C TYR A 27 -18.14 -23.64 -15.23
N ARG A 28 -19.13 -22.78 -15.55
CA ARG A 28 -19.33 -21.59 -16.47
C ARG A 28 -20.72 -20.94 -16.13
N SER A 29 -21.35 -19.91 -16.75
CA SER A 29 -21.10 -18.98 -17.88
C SER A 29 -22.19 -17.86 -17.99
N ASN A 30 -21.80 -16.68 -18.49
CA ASN A 30 -22.59 -15.69 -19.30
C ASN A 30 -23.83 -14.97 -18.74
N ILE A 31 -23.87 -13.64 -18.93
CA ILE A 31 -24.95 -12.84 -19.56
C ILE A 31 -24.32 -11.55 -20.15
N ASN A 32 -25.03 -10.78 -21.01
CA ASN A 32 -24.41 -9.87 -21.98
C ASN A 32 -25.10 -8.49 -22.11
N THR A 33 -24.29 -7.43 -22.28
CA THR A 33 -24.57 -6.14 -22.98
C THR A 33 -25.79 -5.27 -22.64
N GLN A 34 -25.55 -3.98 -22.37
CA GLN A 34 -26.16 -2.86 -23.13
C GLN A 34 -25.28 -1.60 -23.09
N THR A 35 -25.52 -0.64 -23.99
CA THR A 35 -24.65 0.54 -24.22
C THR A 35 -25.43 1.74 -24.77
N GLN A 36 -25.22 2.93 -24.18
CA GLN A 36 -25.47 4.30 -24.69
C GLN A 36 -24.86 5.25 -23.63
N ASP A 37 -23.93 6.19 -23.88
CA ASP A 37 -23.81 7.21 -24.94
C ASP A 37 -24.92 8.29 -24.79
N GLN A 38 -24.67 9.61 -24.72
CA GLN A 38 -23.47 10.38 -25.10
C GLN A 38 -23.42 11.80 -24.43
N SER A 39 -22.22 12.29 -24.10
CA SER A 39 -21.79 13.72 -23.98
C SER A 39 -22.62 14.76 -23.20
N THR A 40 -21.98 15.51 -22.29
CA THR A 40 -21.48 16.91 -22.56
C THR A 40 -21.13 17.66 -21.26
N ARG A 41 -19.84 17.79 -20.96
CA ARG A 41 -19.21 18.97 -20.34
C ARG A 41 -17.76 19.01 -20.81
N LEU A 42 -17.25 20.20 -21.09
CA LEU A 42 -15.93 20.44 -21.68
C LEU A 42 -15.26 21.55 -20.87
N ARG A 43 -14.04 21.28 -20.40
CA ARG A 43 -13.04 22.26 -19.95
C ARG A 43 -13.49 23.18 -18.80
N ASP A 44 -12.96 22.93 -17.61
CA ASP A 44 -11.81 23.67 -17.10
C ASP A 44 -11.37 22.94 -15.80
N ALA A 45 -10.22 22.27 -15.85
CA ALA A 45 -9.73 21.37 -14.79
C ALA A 45 -8.20 21.47 -14.67
N GLU A 46 -7.73 22.59 -14.13
CA GLU A 46 -6.34 22.80 -13.74
C GLU A 46 -6.24 22.51 -12.23
N GLY A 47 -5.68 21.35 -11.87
CA GLY A 47 -5.61 20.88 -10.48
C GLY A 47 -5.22 19.40 -10.40
N TYR A 48 -3.92 19.10 -10.44
CA TYR A 48 -3.42 17.73 -10.47
C TYR A 48 -3.47 17.05 -9.09
N GLN A 49 -4.61 16.47 -8.75
CA GLN A 49 -4.82 15.90 -7.42
C GLN A 49 -4.09 14.57 -7.19
N LEU A 50 -3.68 14.32 -5.94
CA LEU A 50 -2.92 13.15 -5.51
C LEU A 50 -3.77 12.16 -4.70
N SER A 51 -3.60 10.87 -4.94
CA SER A 51 -4.09 9.79 -4.08
C SER A 51 -2.95 8.86 -3.60
N VAL A 52 -2.81 8.66 -2.28
CA VAL A 52 -1.76 7.81 -1.68
C VAL A 52 -2.33 6.70 -0.79
N ILE A 53 -2.11 5.43 -1.16
CA ILE A 53 -2.59 4.27 -0.39
C ILE A 53 -1.62 3.97 0.78
N THR A 54 -2.13 4.04 2.01
CA THR A 54 -1.35 4.02 3.26
C THR A 54 -2.12 3.32 4.40
N LYS A 55 -1.66 3.46 5.65
CA LYS A 55 -2.29 2.90 6.85
C LYS A 55 -2.38 3.90 8.02
N SER A 56 -3.47 3.88 8.78
CA SER A 56 -3.92 4.86 9.80
C SER A 56 -2.83 5.55 10.63
N THR A 57 -1.86 4.80 11.16
CA THR A 57 -0.77 5.35 11.98
C THR A 57 0.17 6.25 11.17
N TYR A 58 0.44 5.88 9.92
CA TYR A 58 1.16 6.71 8.96
C TYR A 58 0.31 7.90 8.53
N CYS A 59 -0.99 7.70 8.25
CA CYS A 59 -1.92 8.79 7.90
C CYS A 59 -1.92 9.88 8.98
N ALA A 60 -2.11 9.50 10.25
CA ALA A 60 -2.11 10.41 11.39
C ALA A 60 -0.83 11.24 11.50
N THR A 61 0.32 10.62 11.24
CA THR A 61 1.62 11.30 11.33
C THR A 61 1.85 12.22 10.13
N MET A 62 1.52 11.75 8.92
CA MET A 62 1.75 12.49 7.67
C MET A 62 0.80 13.69 7.53
N VAL A 63 -0.46 13.59 8.01
CA VAL A 63 -1.36 14.74 8.12
C VAL A 63 -0.74 15.83 8.99
N GLN A 64 -0.32 15.49 10.23
CA GLN A 64 0.29 16.46 11.16
C GLN A 64 1.59 17.07 10.60
N HIS A 65 2.40 16.27 9.89
CA HIS A 65 3.63 16.74 9.24
C HIS A 65 3.34 17.73 8.10
N CYS A 66 2.37 17.41 7.23
CA CYS A 66 1.98 18.31 6.14
C CYS A 66 1.24 19.57 6.62
N GLU A 67 0.40 19.48 7.66
CA GLU A 67 -0.21 20.62 8.35
C GLU A 67 0.88 21.60 8.83
N ALA A 68 1.95 21.09 9.45
CA ALA A 68 3.09 21.90 9.89
C ALA A 68 3.88 22.55 8.72
N LEU A 69 3.83 21.96 7.53
CA LEU A 69 4.37 22.50 6.27
C LEU A 69 3.40 23.42 5.51
N ASN A 70 2.23 23.74 6.08
CA ASN A 70 1.12 24.45 5.41
C ASN A 70 0.63 23.77 4.11
N ARG A 71 0.78 22.44 3.98
CA ARG A 71 0.16 21.64 2.91
C ARG A 71 -1.18 21.10 3.41
N SER A 72 -2.24 21.29 2.63
CA SER A 72 -3.55 20.70 2.92
C SER A 72 -3.55 19.20 2.60
N VAL A 73 -4.11 18.40 3.49
CA VAL A 73 -4.21 16.95 3.36
C VAL A 73 -5.59 16.50 3.81
N GLN A 74 -6.26 15.75 2.95
CA GLN A 74 -7.53 15.07 3.22
C GLN A 74 -7.26 13.59 3.43
N VAL A 75 -8.08 12.90 4.24
CA VAL A 75 -7.98 11.45 4.43
C VAL A 75 -9.30 10.77 4.08
N VAL A 76 -9.25 9.76 3.21
CA VAL A 76 -10.37 8.86 2.95
C VAL A 76 -10.11 7.55 3.71
N ASN A 77 -11.04 7.14 4.57
CA ASN A 77 -11.00 5.80 5.14
C ASN A 77 -11.64 4.79 4.18
N LEU A 78 -10.87 3.77 3.80
CA LEU A 78 -11.31 2.58 3.08
C LEU A 78 -11.16 1.29 3.90
N ASP A 79 -10.84 1.34 5.20
CA ASP A 79 -10.92 0.18 6.10
C ASP A 79 -12.29 0.12 6.82
N PRO A 80 -13.23 -0.74 6.39
CA PRO A 80 -14.55 -0.88 7.00
C PRO A 80 -14.53 -1.66 8.33
N ALA A 81 -13.35 -2.06 8.82
CA ALA A 81 -13.12 -2.60 10.16
C ALA A 81 -12.35 -1.62 11.07
N ALA A 82 -12.21 -0.34 10.68
CA ALA A 82 -11.57 0.68 11.51
C ALA A 82 -12.41 1.07 12.73
N GLU A 83 -11.83 0.97 13.93
CA GLU A 83 -12.49 1.39 15.18
C GLU A 83 -12.45 2.92 15.38
N HIS A 84 -11.26 3.52 15.31
CA HIS A 84 -11.00 4.90 15.75
C HIS A 84 -9.90 5.58 14.91
N PHE A 85 -10.09 6.85 14.57
CA PHE A 85 -9.09 7.72 13.91
C PHE A 85 -8.58 8.81 14.87
N SER A 86 -7.43 9.41 14.52
CA SER A 86 -6.83 10.55 15.23
C SER A 86 -6.61 11.77 14.33
N TYR A 87 -7.41 11.86 13.27
CA TYR A 87 -7.40 12.86 12.19
C TYR A 87 -8.83 13.00 11.65
N SER A 88 -9.09 14.07 10.90
CA SER A 88 -10.37 14.20 10.18
C SER A 88 -10.37 13.30 8.95
N VAL A 89 -11.51 12.69 8.66
CA VAL A 89 -11.77 12.00 7.39
C VAL A 89 -12.70 12.84 6.52
N MET A 90 -12.43 12.88 5.22
CA MET A 90 -13.27 13.48 4.17
C MET A 90 -14.39 12.54 3.76
N ALA A 91 -14.07 11.25 3.66
CA ALA A 91 -15.01 10.17 3.35
C ALA A 91 -14.65 8.93 4.17
N ASP A 92 -15.65 8.16 4.57
CA ASP A 92 -15.47 6.95 5.38
C ASP A 92 -16.33 5.83 4.82
N ILE A 93 -15.69 4.75 4.34
CA ILE A 93 -16.36 3.58 3.76
C ILE A 93 -17.43 2.98 4.70
N ARG A 94 -17.34 3.22 6.01
CA ARG A 94 -18.35 2.78 6.99
C ARG A 94 -19.72 3.43 6.78
N GLU A 95 -19.78 4.62 6.19
CA GLU A 95 -21.04 5.26 5.76
C GLU A 95 -21.69 4.55 4.55
N LEU A 96 -20.94 3.71 3.82
CA LEU A 96 -21.42 2.87 2.72
C LEU A 96 -21.68 1.43 3.19
N ILE A 97 -20.76 0.83 3.96
CA ILE A 97 -20.85 -0.54 4.48
C ILE A 97 -19.89 -0.79 5.67
N GLU A 98 -20.39 -1.33 6.78
CA GLU A 98 -19.59 -1.73 7.95
C GLU A 98 -19.37 -3.27 7.98
N VAL A 99 -18.19 -3.71 8.44
CA VAL A 99 -17.87 -5.15 8.53
C VAL A 99 -18.73 -5.88 9.57
N ASP A 100 -19.07 -5.22 10.67
CA ASP A 100 -19.86 -5.83 11.75
C ASP A 100 -21.30 -6.11 11.29
N ASP A 101 -21.96 -5.19 10.56
CA ASP A 101 -23.27 -5.41 9.94
C ASP A 101 -23.27 -6.64 8.99
N VAL A 102 -22.23 -6.77 8.17
CA VAL A 102 -22.05 -7.90 7.24
C VAL A 102 -21.77 -9.22 7.97
N MET A 103 -21.17 -9.17 9.16
CA MET A 103 -20.92 -10.34 10.01
C MET A 103 -22.14 -10.74 10.86
N GLU A 104 -23.01 -9.80 11.23
CA GLU A 104 -24.27 -10.08 11.92
C GLU A 104 -25.40 -10.56 10.98
N ASP A 105 -25.23 -10.44 9.65
CA ASP A 105 -26.17 -11.02 8.68
C ASP A 105 -26.17 -12.56 8.75
N ASN A 106 -27.26 -13.07 9.34
CA ASN A 106 -27.54 -14.49 9.56
C ASN A 106 -27.72 -15.30 8.25
N THR A 107 -27.88 -14.63 7.10
CA THR A 107 -27.98 -15.22 5.77
C THR A 107 -26.62 -15.40 5.08
N LEU A 108 -25.65 -14.51 5.37
CA LEU A 108 -24.32 -14.52 4.77
C LEU A 108 -23.33 -15.41 5.56
N GLN A 109 -23.39 -15.36 6.88
CA GLN A 109 -22.56 -16.19 7.79
C GLN A 109 -21.04 -16.07 7.55
N PHE A 110 -20.57 -14.89 7.12
CA PHE A 110 -19.16 -14.66 6.88
C PHE A 110 -18.35 -14.54 8.18
N GLY A 111 -17.14 -15.09 8.19
CA GLY A 111 -16.12 -14.74 9.19
C GLY A 111 -15.41 -13.43 8.82
N PRO A 112 -14.60 -12.83 9.72
CA PRO A 112 -14.06 -11.47 9.55
C PRO A 112 -13.39 -11.18 8.21
N ASN A 113 -12.50 -12.06 7.73
CA ASN A 113 -11.86 -11.86 6.43
C ASN A 113 -12.86 -11.97 5.26
N GLY A 114 -13.92 -12.78 5.39
CA GLY A 114 -14.98 -12.88 4.38
C GLY A 114 -15.89 -11.65 4.37
N GLY A 115 -16.23 -11.11 5.55
CA GLY A 115 -16.98 -9.86 5.68
C GLY A 115 -16.21 -8.69 5.07
N LEU A 116 -14.91 -8.57 5.37
CA LEU A 116 -14.05 -7.56 4.76
C LEU A 116 -13.96 -7.70 3.24
N VAL A 117 -13.79 -8.92 2.71
CA VAL A 117 -13.80 -9.16 1.26
C VAL A 117 -15.12 -8.72 0.63
N PHE A 118 -16.26 -9.07 1.24
CA PHE A 118 -17.58 -8.63 0.77
C PHE A 118 -17.74 -7.10 0.81
N CYS A 119 -17.27 -6.43 1.87
CA CYS A 119 -17.30 -4.96 1.95
C CYS A 119 -16.49 -4.31 0.81
N MET A 120 -15.30 -4.85 0.52
CA MET A 120 -14.45 -4.34 -0.56
C MET A 120 -15.03 -4.66 -1.96
N GLU A 121 -15.65 -5.83 -2.15
CA GLU A 121 -16.39 -6.14 -3.38
C GLU A 121 -17.63 -5.24 -3.54
N TYR A 122 -18.36 -4.93 -2.47
CA TYR A 122 -19.49 -4.00 -2.51
C TYR A 122 -19.04 -2.58 -2.87
N PHE A 123 -17.98 -2.08 -2.23
CA PHE A 123 -17.36 -0.80 -2.55
C PHE A 123 -16.89 -0.72 -4.02
N ALA A 124 -16.29 -1.77 -4.57
CA ALA A 124 -15.89 -1.84 -5.98
C ALA A 124 -17.05 -1.81 -6.98
N ASN A 125 -18.29 -2.08 -6.55
CA ASN A 125 -19.50 -1.93 -7.35
C ASN A 125 -20.19 -0.57 -7.16
N ASN A 126 -19.67 0.30 -6.29
CA ASN A 126 -20.28 1.58 -5.90
C ASN A 126 -19.23 2.73 -5.87
N PHE A 127 -18.25 2.75 -6.78
CA PHE A 127 -17.25 3.82 -6.84
C PHE A 127 -17.86 5.22 -7.02
N ASP A 128 -19.04 5.32 -7.65
CA ASP A 128 -19.85 6.55 -7.72
C ASP A 128 -20.05 7.21 -6.34
N TRP A 129 -20.16 6.43 -5.25
CA TRP A 129 -20.22 6.97 -3.89
C TRP A 129 -18.95 7.74 -3.53
N LEU A 130 -17.77 7.16 -3.82
CA LEU A 130 -16.49 7.82 -3.59
C LEU A 130 -16.34 9.06 -4.48
N GLU A 131 -16.73 9.00 -5.75
CA GLU A 131 -16.71 10.17 -6.65
C GLU A 131 -17.51 11.35 -6.09
N ASN A 132 -18.71 11.07 -5.54
CA ASN A 132 -19.55 12.09 -4.91
C ASN A 132 -19.00 12.60 -3.57
N CYS A 133 -18.31 11.76 -2.80
CA CYS A 133 -17.67 12.15 -1.54
C CYS A 133 -16.36 12.93 -1.73
N LEU A 134 -15.62 12.66 -2.81
CA LEU A 134 -14.47 13.47 -3.24
C LEU A 134 -14.95 14.81 -3.80
N GLY A 135 -15.83 14.77 -4.81
CA GLY A 135 -16.33 15.96 -5.47
C GLY A 135 -15.24 16.74 -6.23
N HIS A 136 -15.36 18.07 -6.25
CA HIS A 136 -14.33 18.96 -6.81
C HIS A 136 -13.47 19.52 -5.69
N VAL A 137 -12.26 18.99 -5.53
CA VAL A 137 -11.25 19.46 -4.57
C VAL A 137 -10.09 20.05 -5.36
N GLU A 138 -9.64 21.25 -4.98
CA GLU A 138 -8.51 21.94 -5.61
C GLU A 138 -7.19 21.56 -4.91
N ASP A 139 -6.13 21.24 -5.66
CA ASP A 139 -4.70 21.10 -5.24
C ASP A 139 -4.32 20.19 -4.02
N ASP A 140 -5.26 19.59 -3.30
CA ASP A 140 -5.02 18.88 -2.02
C ASP A 140 -4.42 17.45 -2.12
N TYR A 141 -3.57 17.06 -1.16
CA TYR A 141 -3.14 15.67 -0.99
C TYR A 141 -4.32 14.83 -0.46
N ILE A 142 -4.64 13.68 -1.09
CA ILE A 142 -5.54 12.70 -0.49
C ILE A 142 -4.77 11.46 -0.05
N LEU A 143 -4.80 11.17 1.25
CA LEU A 143 -4.35 9.91 1.81
C LEU A 143 -5.53 8.93 1.87
N PHE A 144 -5.39 7.76 1.29
CA PHE A 144 -6.33 6.66 1.44
C PHE A 144 -5.80 5.72 2.52
N ASP A 145 -6.49 5.65 3.66
CA ASP A 145 -6.24 4.64 4.70
C ASP A 145 -6.95 3.34 4.29
N CYS A 146 -6.19 2.34 3.85
CA CYS A 146 -6.76 1.13 3.24
C CYS A 146 -6.61 -0.10 4.15
N PRO A 147 -7.47 -1.13 3.99
CA PRO A 147 -7.50 -2.24 4.94
C PRO A 147 -6.18 -3.02 4.94
N GLY A 148 -5.74 -3.43 6.12
CA GLY A 148 -4.41 -4.02 6.33
C GLY A 148 -4.22 -5.48 5.86
N GLN A 149 -5.18 -6.08 5.15
CA GLN A 149 -5.11 -7.47 4.69
C GLN A 149 -4.58 -7.55 3.25
N ILE A 150 -3.50 -8.31 3.04
CA ILE A 150 -2.75 -8.32 1.78
C ILE A 150 -3.52 -8.95 0.60
N GLU A 151 -4.43 -9.87 0.89
CA GLU A 151 -5.23 -10.60 -0.10
C GLU A 151 -6.08 -9.66 -0.99
N LEU A 152 -6.46 -8.49 -0.46
CA LEU A 152 -7.19 -7.44 -1.19
C LEU A 152 -6.37 -6.80 -2.33
N TYR A 153 -5.04 -6.90 -2.26
CA TYR A 153 -4.09 -6.28 -3.19
C TYR A 153 -3.40 -7.32 -4.11
N THR A 154 -3.43 -8.60 -3.73
CA THR A 154 -2.72 -9.68 -4.46
C THR A 154 -3.65 -10.72 -5.09
N HIS A 155 -4.88 -10.86 -4.62
CA HIS A 155 -5.81 -11.92 -5.05
C HIS A 155 -7.18 -11.40 -5.50
N LEU A 156 -7.58 -10.21 -5.05
CA LEU A 156 -8.78 -9.52 -5.52
C LEU A 156 -8.44 -8.36 -6.46
N PRO A 157 -9.28 -8.07 -7.47
CA PRO A 157 -9.08 -6.96 -8.37
C PRO A 157 -9.41 -5.59 -7.73
N VAL A 158 -10.11 -5.56 -6.59
CA VAL A 158 -10.69 -4.33 -6.00
C VAL A 158 -9.70 -3.17 -5.91
N MET A 159 -8.53 -3.38 -5.30
CA MET A 159 -7.56 -2.29 -5.13
C MET A 159 -6.95 -1.82 -6.46
N LYS A 160 -6.85 -2.71 -7.46
CA LYS A 160 -6.45 -2.32 -8.82
C LYS A 160 -7.57 -1.56 -9.54
N GLN A 161 -8.82 -1.97 -9.38
CA GLN A 161 -9.97 -1.27 -9.95
C GLN A 161 -10.12 0.14 -9.35
N LEU A 162 -9.90 0.29 -8.04
CA LEU A 162 -9.86 1.60 -7.38
C LEU A 162 -8.77 2.50 -7.97
N VAL A 163 -7.55 1.97 -8.12
CA VAL A 163 -6.42 2.69 -8.75
C VAL A 163 -6.79 3.14 -10.16
N GLN A 164 -7.28 2.22 -11.00
CA GLN A 164 -7.71 2.51 -12.37
C GLN A 164 -8.90 3.50 -12.43
N GLN A 165 -9.73 3.56 -11.38
CA GLN A 165 -10.84 4.51 -11.29
C GLN A 165 -10.35 5.91 -10.88
N LEU A 166 -9.40 6.00 -9.94
CA LEU A 166 -8.71 7.25 -9.58
C LEU A 166 -7.96 7.84 -10.79
N GLU A 167 -7.25 7.00 -11.56
CA GLU A 167 -6.60 7.42 -12.82
C GLU A 167 -7.61 7.92 -13.88
N GLN A 168 -8.80 7.33 -13.96
CA GLN A 168 -9.89 7.80 -14.84
C GLN A 168 -10.50 9.12 -14.38
N TRP A 169 -10.45 9.42 -13.07
CA TRP A 169 -10.80 10.71 -12.48
C TRP A 169 -9.62 11.70 -12.48
N GLU A 170 -8.59 11.46 -13.28
CA GLU A 170 -7.41 12.32 -13.51
C GLU A 170 -6.49 12.51 -12.27
N PHE A 171 -6.61 11.66 -11.24
CA PHE A 171 -5.71 11.66 -10.08
C PHE A 171 -4.34 11.06 -10.42
N ARG A 172 -3.28 11.64 -9.85
CA ARG A 172 -1.93 11.04 -9.81
C ARG A 172 -1.84 10.08 -8.62
N VAL A 173 -1.69 8.79 -8.90
CA VAL A 173 -1.73 7.73 -7.89
C VAL A 173 -0.32 7.26 -7.50
N CYS A 174 -0.05 7.10 -6.19
CA CYS A 174 1.17 6.46 -5.70
C CYS A 174 0.87 5.47 -4.56
N GLY A 175 1.45 4.28 -4.65
CA GLY A 175 1.41 3.30 -3.56
C GLY A 175 2.48 3.59 -2.52
N VAL A 176 2.14 3.55 -1.23
CA VAL A 176 3.12 3.64 -0.13
C VAL A 176 3.17 2.32 0.62
N PHE A 177 4.20 1.53 0.32
CA PHE A 177 4.31 0.13 0.77
C PHE A 177 5.05 0.05 2.12
N LEU A 178 4.28 -0.01 3.21
CA LEU A 178 4.78 -0.01 4.58
C LEU A 178 5.21 -1.42 5.04
N VAL A 179 6.49 -1.57 5.38
CA VAL A 179 7.08 -2.78 5.98
C VAL A 179 7.53 -2.48 7.41
N ASP A 180 7.36 -3.40 8.35
CA ASP A 180 7.95 -3.28 9.69
C ASP A 180 9.40 -3.78 9.69
N SER A 181 10.31 -2.91 10.10
CA SER A 181 11.76 -3.14 10.09
C SER A 181 12.21 -4.39 10.84
N GLN A 182 11.49 -4.83 11.87
CA GLN A 182 11.86 -6.02 12.66
C GLN A 182 11.90 -7.30 11.82
N PHE A 183 11.18 -7.32 10.71
CA PHE A 183 11.12 -8.46 9.80
C PHE A 183 12.14 -8.37 8.67
N MET A 184 12.86 -7.25 8.54
CA MET A 184 13.87 -7.00 7.51
C MET A 184 15.31 -7.21 8.02
N VAL A 185 15.48 -7.64 9.28
CA VAL A 185 16.79 -7.81 9.96
C VAL A 185 17.61 -9.00 9.44
N GLU A 186 16.98 -10.00 8.82
CA GLU A 186 17.65 -11.22 8.33
C GLU A 186 17.67 -11.27 6.80
N SER A 187 18.82 -11.61 6.20
CA SER A 187 19.04 -11.63 4.74
C SER A 187 17.91 -12.27 3.93
N PHE A 188 17.42 -13.44 4.36
CA PHE A 188 16.34 -14.13 3.64
C PHE A 188 15.01 -13.40 3.75
N LYS A 189 14.71 -12.79 4.90
CA LYS A 189 13.47 -12.03 5.11
C LYS A 189 13.53 -10.67 4.41
N PHE A 190 14.70 -10.06 4.30
CA PHE A 190 14.91 -8.84 3.52
C PHE A 190 14.63 -9.08 2.02
N ILE A 191 15.22 -10.13 1.43
CA ILE A 191 14.93 -10.57 0.05
C ILE A 191 13.42 -10.87 -0.10
N SER A 192 12.81 -11.51 0.90
CA SER A 192 11.37 -11.77 0.91
C SER A 192 10.52 -10.49 0.91
N GLY A 193 10.89 -9.47 1.68
CA GLY A 193 10.23 -8.16 1.68
C GLY A 193 10.33 -7.44 0.35
N ILE A 194 11.49 -7.52 -0.33
CA ILE A 194 11.65 -7.00 -1.71
C ILE A 194 10.71 -7.72 -2.67
N LEU A 195 10.65 -9.06 -2.65
CA LEU A 195 9.80 -9.82 -3.56
C LEU A 195 8.30 -9.54 -3.32
N ALA A 196 7.89 -9.32 -2.07
CA ALA A 196 6.53 -8.90 -1.76
C ALA A 196 6.23 -7.47 -2.27
N ALA A 197 7.16 -6.53 -2.10
CA ALA A 197 7.04 -5.16 -2.61
C ALA A 197 6.98 -5.10 -4.15
N LEU A 198 7.85 -5.85 -4.84
CA LEU A 198 7.80 -6.04 -6.30
C LEU A 198 6.46 -6.63 -6.75
N SER A 199 5.95 -7.63 -6.01
CA SER A 199 4.65 -8.24 -6.34
C SER A 199 3.50 -7.25 -6.21
N ALA A 200 3.49 -6.38 -5.19
CA ALA A 200 2.48 -5.35 -5.02
C ALA A 200 2.55 -4.28 -6.13
N MET A 201 3.76 -3.81 -6.46
CA MET A 201 4.02 -2.85 -7.53
C MET A 201 3.54 -3.37 -8.89
N ILE A 202 3.82 -4.64 -9.20
CA ILE A 202 3.37 -5.29 -10.45
C ILE A 202 1.86 -5.56 -10.45
N SER A 203 1.24 -5.87 -9.30
CA SER A 203 -0.21 -6.07 -9.22
C SER A 203 -1.01 -4.76 -9.42
N LEU A 204 -0.53 -3.65 -8.84
CA LEU A 204 -1.23 -2.36 -8.87
C LEU A 204 -0.85 -1.48 -10.07
N GLU A 205 0.27 -1.75 -10.74
CA GLU A 205 0.77 -1.07 -11.97
C GLU A 205 1.12 0.42 -11.82
N ILE A 206 1.20 0.93 -10.58
CA ILE A 206 1.53 2.32 -10.21
C ILE A 206 2.95 2.50 -9.65
N PRO A 207 3.51 3.73 -9.64
CA PRO A 207 4.70 4.04 -8.87
C PRO A 207 4.49 3.75 -7.37
N GLN A 208 5.47 3.09 -6.74
CA GLN A 208 5.37 2.63 -5.35
C GLN A 208 6.61 3.01 -4.54
N VAL A 209 6.42 3.87 -3.54
CA VAL A 209 7.46 4.23 -2.55
C VAL A 209 7.45 3.18 -1.44
N ASN A 210 8.58 2.51 -1.25
CA ASN A 210 8.71 1.41 -0.28
C ASN A 210 9.33 1.92 1.02
N ILE A 211 8.67 1.68 2.14
CA ILE A 211 9.03 2.30 3.43
C ILE A 211 9.26 1.24 4.50
N MET A 212 10.39 1.33 5.20
CA MET A 212 10.71 0.49 6.36
C MET A 212 10.43 1.25 7.65
N THR A 213 9.27 0.97 8.24
CA THR A 213 8.71 1.61 9.43
C THR A 213 9.24 1.02 10.75
N LYS A 214 8.97 1.73 11.85
CA LYS A 214 9.32 1.35 13.23
C LYS A 214 10.82 1.19 13.45
N MET A 215 11.61 2.03 12.78
CA MET A 215 13.06 2.02 12.92
C MET A 215 13.50 2.33 14.36
N ASP A 216 12.72 3.10 15.13
CA ASP A 216 12.88 3.36 16.56
C ASP A 216 13.03 2.08 17.40
N LEU A 217 12.24 1.04 17.11
CA LEU A 217 12.18 -0.21 17.87
C LEU A 217 13.41 -1.12 17.66
N LEU A 218 14.26 -0.82 16.69
CA LEU A 218 15.44 -1.64 16.39
C LEU A 218 16.58 -1.42 17.39
N SER A 219 17.11 -2.53 17.93
CA SER A 219 18.39 -2.50 18.65
C SER A 219 19.52 -1.95 17.76
N LYS A 220 20.53 -1.32 18.36
CA LYS A 220 21.71 -0.79 17.62
C LYS A 220 22.42 -1.84 16.75
N LYS A 221 22.35 -3.13 17.13
CA LYS A 221 22.84 -4.22 16.27
C LYS A 221 21.94 -4.41 15.05
N ALA A 222 20.63 -4.48 15.24
CA ALA A 222 19.67 -4.67 14.15
C ALA A 222 19.66 -3.51 13.15
N LYS A 223 19.77 -2.25 13.61
CA LYS A 223 19.98 -1.09 12.73
C LYS A 223 21.20 -1.31 11.82
N LYS A 224 22.35 -1.68 12.40
CA LYS A 224 23.59 -1.96 11.65
C LYS A 224 23.53 -3.18 10.72
N GLU A 225 22.65 -4.15 10.96
CA GLU A 225 22.42 -5.22 9.98
C GLU A 225 21.56 -4.72 8.80
N ILE A 226 20.51 -3.91 9.07
CA ILE A 226 19.66 -3.30 8.03
C ILE A 226 20.40 -2.25 7.21
N GLU A 227 21.32 -1.47 7.80
CA GLU A 227 22.17 -0.50 7.09
C GLU A 227 22.93 -1.15 5.92
N LYS A 228 23.35 -2.42 6.05
CA LYS A 228 24.01 -3.19 4.97
C LYS A 228 23.08 -3.55 3.81
N PHE A 229 21.77 -3.56 4.05
CA PHE A 229 20.74 -3.84 3.06
C PHE A 229 20.15 -2.56 2.43
N LEU A 230 20.54 -1.38 2.94
CA LEU A 230 20.21 -0.07 2.38
C LEU A 230 21.33 0.50 1.50
N ASP A 231 22.48 -0.18 1.46
CA ASP A 231 23.67 0.10 0.65
C ASP A 231 23.51 -0.54 -0.75
N PRO A 232 23.79 0.17 -1.86
CA PRO A 232 23.71 -0.39 -3.21
C PRO A 232 24.58 -1.63 -3.43
N ASP A 233 25.71 -1.80 -2.73
CA ASP A 233 26.58 -2.98 -2.88
C ASP A 233 26.08 -4.23 -2.08
N MET A 234 24.88 -4.18 -1.49
CA MET A 234 24.26 -5.21 -0.63
C MET A 234 24.48 -6.66 -1.10
N TYR A 235 24.31 -6.93 -2.40
CA TYR A 235 24.27 -8.31 -2.90
C TYR A 235 25.61 -9.05 -2.77
N SER A 236 26.72 -8.30 -2.70
CA SER A 236 28.04 -8.83 -2.37
C SER A 236 28.10 -9.42 -0.96
N LEU A 237 27.38 -8.83 0.00
CA LEU A 237 27.35 -9.23 1.41
C LEU A 237 26.42 -10.43 1.66
N LEU A 238 25.47 -10.70 0.75
CA LEU A 238 24.51 -11.78 0.88
C LEU A 238 25.17 -13.17 0.73
N ASP A 239 26.09 -13.37 -0.22
CA ASP A 239 26.65 -14.71 -0.50
C ASP A 239 27.43 -15.31 0.69
N ASP A 240 28.22 -14.46 1.38
CA ASP A 240 29.00 -14.81 2.58
C ASP A 240 28.10 -15.35 3.70
N SER A 241 26.95 -14.71 3.93
CA SER A 241 25.98 -15.10 4.96
C SER A 241 25.30 -16.46 4.72
N THR A 242 25.36 -16.98 3.49
CA THR A 242 24.72 -18.27 3.11
C THR A 242 25.67 -19.47 3.13
N SER A 243 26.93 -19.26 3.54
CA SER A 243 28.04 -20.20 3.40
C SER A 243 27.84 -21.58 4.07
N GLU A 244 27.33 -21.65 5.30
CA GLU A 244 27.42 -22.89 6.10
C GLU A 244 26.28 -23.91 5.92
N LEU A 245 25.08 -23.53 5.44
CA LEU A 245 23.88 -24.38 5.62
C LEU A 245 23.03 -24.71 4.37
N ARG A 246 23.39 -24.22 3.17
CA ARG A 246 22.52 -24.32 1.98
C ARG A 246 23.11 -25.14 0.84
N SER A 247 22.27 -25.92 0.16
CA SER A 247 22.69 -26.76 -0.98
C SER A 247 23.04 -25.93 -2.22
N LYS A 248 23.87 -26.50 -3.12
CA LYS A 248 24.28 -25.85 -4.39
C LYS A 248 23.10 -25.39 -5.28
N LYS A 249 21.93 -26.02 -5.18
CA LYS A 249 20.71 -25.57 -5.88
C LYS A 249 20.16 -24.28 -5.28
N PHE A 250 20.19 -24.15 -3.96
CA PHE A 250 19.66 -22.98 -3.27
C PHE A 250 20.52 -21.72 -3.50
N LYS A 251 21.86 -21.85 -3.50
CA LYS A 251 22.74 -20.73 -3.89
C LYS A 251 22.44 -20.24 -5.31
N LYS A 252 22.27 -21.14 -6.29
CA LYS A 252 21.86 -20.74 -7.66
C LYS A 252 20.53 -19.98 -7.71
N LEU A 253 19.55 -20.35 -6.89
CA LEU A 253 18.28 -19.63 -6.79
C LEU A 253 18.48 -18.24 -6.15
N THR A 254 19.25 -18.16 -5.07
CA THR A 254 19.56 -16.89 -4.39
C THR A 254 20.23 -15.91 -5.34
N ASN A 255 21.29 -16.31 -6.04
CA ASN A 255 22.01 -15.43 -6.96
C ASN A 255 21.16 -15.01 -8.17
N ALA A 256 20.20 -15.83 -8.63
CA ALA A 256 19.26 -15.44 -9.67
C ALA A 256 18.20 -14.44 -9.17
N ILE A 257 17.80 -14.52 -7.89
CA ILE A 257 16.92 -13.54 -7.25
C ILE A 257 17.68 -12.23 -6.99
N CYS A 258 18.94 -12.28 -6.54
CA CYS A 258 19.78 -11.09 -6.40
C CYS A 258 19.91 -10.35 -7.73
N GLY A 259 20.34 -11.06 -8.79
CA GLY A 259 20.48 -10.48 -10.13
C GLY A 259 19.18 -9.87 -10.67
N LEU A 260 18.02 -10.47 -10.39
CA LEU A 260 16.72 -9.90 -10.75
C LEU A 260 16.48 -8.54 -10.06
N ILE A 261 16.89 -8.39 -8.80
CA ILE A 261 16.68 -7.14 -8.05
C ILE A 261 17.75 -6.11 -8.43
N ASP A 262 19.00 -6.52 -8.66
CA ASP A 262 20.07 -5.70 -9.26
C ASP A 262 19.60 -5.11 -10.62
N ASP A 263 19.20 -5.97 -11.56
CA ASP A 263 18.79 -5.63 -12.93
C ASP A 263 17.64 -4.61 -12.95
N TYR A 264 16.71 -4.67 -11.98
CA TYR A 264 15.60 -3.73 -11.89
C TYR A 264 15.89 -2.49 -11.04
N SER A 265 16.71 -2.57 -9.99
CA SER A 265 17.12 -1.45 -9.09
C SER A 265 16.00 -0.60 -8.45
N MET A 266 14.71 -0.86 -8.75
CA MET A 266 13.57 0.00 -8.40
C MET A 266 13.09 -0.11 -6.95
N VAL A 267 13.32 -1.23 -6.26
CA VAL A 267 12.76 -1.48 -4.92
C VAL A 267 13.82 -1.21 -3.85
N ARG A 268 14.06 0.08 -3.61
CA ARG A 268 14.77 0.59 -2.43
C ARG A 268 13.76 0.85 -1.32
N PHE A 269 14.10 0.45 -0.08
CA PHE A 269 13.34 0.84 1.10
C PHE A 269 13.89 2.15 1.71
N LEU A 270 13.00 3.06 2.05
CA LEU A 270 13.31 4.28 2.82
C LEU A 270 13.11 4.00 4.32
N PRO A 271 14.09 4.27 5.20
CA PRO A 271 13.89 4.13 6.64
C PRO A 271 12.95 5.23 7.16
N TYR A 272 11.89 4.83 7.87
CA TYR A 272 10.90 5.72 8.46
C TYR A 272 10.83 5.58 9.98
N ASP A 273 11.05 6.71 10.65
CA ASP A 273 10.87 6.88 12.09
C ASP A 273 9.88 8.03 12.32
N GLN A 274 8.73 7.73 12.92
CA GLN A 274 7.66 8.70 13.20
C GLN A 274 8.06 9.79 14.23
N SER A 275 9.25 9.68 14.83
CA SER A 275 9.81 10.66 15.76
C SER A 275 10.91 11.53 15.14
N ASP A 276 11.22 11.34 13.86
CA ASP A 276 12.29 12.03 13.14
C ASP A 276 11.72 12.83 11.94
N GLU A 277 11.76 14.16 12.08
CA GLU A 277 11.27 15.10 11.07
C GLU A 277 12.09 15.05 9.76
N GLU A 278 13.38 14.71 9.81
CA GLU A 278 14.18 14.53 8.59
C GLU A 278 13.73 13.26 7.84
N SER A 279 13.48 12.17 8.57
CA SER A 279 12.96 10.91 8.01
C SER A 279 11.58 11.10 7.34
N MET A 280 10.67 11.83 7.98
CA MET A 280 9.35 12.15 7.40
C MET A 280 9.47 13.03 6.14
N ASN A 281 10.32 14.06 6.16
CA ASN A 281 10.58 14.92 4.99
C ASN A 281 11.21 14.15 3.82
N ILE A 282 12.16 13.24 4.08
CA ILE A 282 12.77 12.41 3.03
C ILE A 282 11.73 11.51 2.37
N VAL A 283 10.83 10.90 3.15
CA VAL A 283 9.73 10.08 2.61
C VAL A 283 8.78 10.94 1.77
N LEU A 284 8.36 12.10 2.27
CA LEU A 284 7.48 13.01 1.54
C LEU A 284 8.11 13.45 0.20
N GLN A 285 9.40 13.82 0.20
CA GLN A 285 10.12 14.17 -1.04
C GLN A 285 10.16 13.04 -2.08
N HIS A 286 10.23 11.76 -1.66
CA HIS A 286 10.18 10.64 -2.61
C HIS A 286 8.76 10.39 -3.15
N ILE A 287 7.72 10.68 -2.36
CA ILE A 287 6.33 10.64 -2.83
C ILE A 287 6.09 11.79 -3.81
N ASP A 288 6.47 13.02 -3.45
CA ASP A 288 6.41 14.23 -4.29
C ASP A 288 7.10 13.99 -5.65
N PHE A 289 8.29 13.37 -5.66
CA PHE A 289 9.00 13.03 -6.89
C PHE A 289 8.29 11.92 -7.70
N ALA A 290 7.77 10.88 -7.05
CA ALA A 290 7.08 9.77 -7.71
C ALA A 290 5.78 10.18 -8.42
N ILE A 291 5.21 11.34 -8.07
CA ILE A 291 3.95 11.89 -8.60
C ILE A 291 4.15 13.23 -9.34
N GLN A 292 5.38 13.71 -9.49
CA GLN A 292 5.70 15.01 -10.11
C GLN A 292 5.00 16.21 -9.42
N TYR A 293 4.86 16.15 -8.08
CA TYR A 293 4.21 17.23 -7.33
C TYR A 293 4.98 18.54 -7.44
N GLY A 294 4.30 19.58 -7.89
CA GLY A 294 4.85 20.93 -8.04
C GLY A 294 5.49 21.23 -9.39
N GLU A 295 5.57 20.28 -10.34
CA GLU A 295 6.03 20.59 -11.71
C GLU A 295 5.00 21.45 -12.48
N ASP A 296 3.71 21.30 -12.15
CA ASP A 296 2.58 22.00 -12.79
C ASP A 296 2.09 23.24 -12.02
N LEU A 297 2.73 23.59 -10.89
CA LEU A 297 2.33 24.76 -10.10
C LEU A 297 2.74 26.05 -10.81
N GLU A 298 1.77 26.72 -11.46
CA GLU A 298 1.97 28.08 -11.97
C GLU A 298 2.46 29.02 -10.85
N PHE A 299 3.32 29.98 -11.22
CA PHE A 299 3.81 31.02 -10.32
C PHE A 299 2.66 31.95 -9.88
N LYS A 300 1.95 31.57 -8.82
CA LYS A 300 0.99 32.43 -8.10
C LYS A 300 1.75 33.66 -7.57
N GLU A 301 1.68 34.78 -8.29
CA GLU A 301 2.41 36.03 -7.97
C GLU A 301 2.13 36.49 -6.52
N PRO A 302 3.15 36.95 -5.77
CA PRO A 302 2.95 37.47 -4.41
C PRO A 302 2.16 38.79 -4.45
N LYS A 303 1.09 38.85 -3.64
CA LYS A 303 0.21 40.03 -3.48
C LYS A 303 0.80 41.10 -2.56
#